data_AF-A0A6L7Y7D8-F1
#
_entry.id   AF-A0A6L7Y7D8-F1
#
_cell.length_a   1.000
_cell.length_b   1.000
_cell.length_c   1.000
_cell.angle_alpha   90.00
_cell.angle_beta   90.00
_cell.angle_gamma   90.00
#
_symmetry.space_group_name_H-M   'P 1'
#
loop_
_entity.id
_entity.type
_entity.pdbx_description
1 polymer ?
#
loop_
_entity_poly.entity_id
_entity_poly.type
_entity_poly.pdbx_seq_one_letter_code
_entity_poly.pdbx_strand_id
1 'polypeptide(L)'
;MDFEMPAEVLDFRAQVQDFIATHRTPELDAEIAEHHIHGYGPAAQAFMQAMAREGLAAVAWPEEYGGQGKGALYLWALAEECSREGVPFDTLTFISVGPMIMRNGTEEQKQDILPKVLRGEMNFAIGYTEPNAGTDLASLQTRATRDGDEWVINGQKIYTSSAHLATHVWLAARSDPDAPKHRGISTYVLPLNTPGITVRPLWVMGEGRTNETFYEDV
;
A
#
# COMPACT_ATOMS: atom_id res chain seq x y z
N MET A 1 -30.45 -19.23 5.08
CA MET A 1 -29.43 -18.27 4.64
C MET A 1 -29.62 -17.07 5.54
N ASP A 2 -28.59 -16.74 6.30
CA ASP A 2 -28.61 -15.63 7.24
C ASP A 2 -27.87 -14.45 6.60
N PHE A 3 -28.50 -13.28 6.61
CA PHE A 3 -27.99 -12.04 6.03
C PHE A 3 -27.74 -10.98 7.10
N GLU A 4 -28.01 -11.30 8.37
CA GLU A 4 -27.74 -10.38 9.47
C GLU A 4 -26.24 -10.30 9.72
N MET A 5 -25.78 -9.10 10.09
CA MET A 5 -24.40 -8.91 10.50
C MET A 5 -24.20 -9.58 11.87
N PRO A 6 -23.18 -10.43 12.05
CA PRO A 6 -22.91 -11.02 13.36
C PRO A 6 -22.70 -9.94 14.44
N ALA A 7 -23.20 -10.18 15.65
CA ALA A 7 -23.15 -9.22 16.74
C ALA A 7 -21.70 -8.78 17.05
N GLU A 8 -20.76 -9.71 17.00
CA GLU A 8 -19.33 -9.44 17.22
C GLU A 8 -18.70 -8.52 16.16
N VAL A 9 -19.28 -8.44 14.96
CA VAL A 9 -18.84 -7.50 13.91
C VAL A 9 -19.48 -6.12 14.13
N LEU A 10 -20.70 -6.07 14.68
CA LEU A 10 -21.34 -4.81 15.07
C LEU A 10 -20.62 -4.17 16.26
N ASP A 11 -20.21 -4.96 17.26
CA ASP A 11 -19.39 -4.48 18.38
C ASP A 11 -18.04 -3.95 17.89
N PHE A 12 -17.40 -4.66 16.96
CA PHE A 12 -16.16 -4.19 16.33
C PHE A 12 -16.37 -2.90 15.53
N ARG A 13 -17.50 -2.74 14.84
CA ARG A 13 -17.82 -1.49 14.14
C ARG A 13 -17.92 -0.32 15.11
N ALA A 14 -18.56 -0.51 16.26
CA ALA A 14 -18.60 0.51 17.30
C ALA A 14 -17.19 0.87 17.80
N GLN A 15 -16.31 -0.13 17.98
CA GLN A 15 -14.91 0.12 18.32
C GLN A 15 -14.19 0.97 17.25
N VAL A 16 -14.40 0.70 15.96
CA VAL A 16 -13.80 1.50 14.88
C VAL A 16 -14.35 2.93 14.88
N GLN A 17 -15.65 3.11 15.14
CA GLN A 17 -16.27 4.44 15.24
C GLN A 17 -15.68 5.25 16.40
N ASP A 18 -15.52 4.63 17.58
CA ASP A 18 -14.90 5.25 18.74
C ASP A 18 -13.44 5.62 18.48
N PHE A 19 -12.69 4.75 17.78
CA PHE A 19 -11.33 5.04 17.34
C PHE A 19 -11.30 6.27 16.43
N ILE A 20 -12.15 6.31 15.39
CA ILE A 20 -12.21 7.44 14.47
C ILE A 20 -12.56 8.73 15.22
N ALA A 21 -13.58 8.70 16.10
CA ALA A 21 -13.98 9.87 16.88
C ALA A 21 -12.87 10.38 17.81
N THR A 22 -12.03 9.49 18.32
CA THR A 22 -10.91 9.83 19.21
C THR A 22 -9.72 10.43 18.47
N HIS A 23 -9.39 9.89 17.29
CA HIS A 23 -8.17 10.24 16.55
C HIS A 23 -8.39 11.20 15.38
N ARG A 24 -9.65 11.50 15.02
CA ARG A 24 -9.97 12.53 14.04
C ARG A 24 -9.75 13.91 14.64
N THR A 25 -8.80 14.65 14.09
CA THR A 25 -8.46 16.00 14.55
C THR A 25 -8.82 17.06 13.49
N PRO A 26 -8.94 18.34 13.87
CA PRO A 26 -9.13 19.43 12.91
C PRO A 26 -8.01 19.51 11.86
N GLU A 27 -6.78 19.14 12.23
CA GLU A 27 -5.65 19.08 11.29
C GLU A 27 -5.82 17.97 10.27
N LEU A 28 -6.31 16.80 10.70
CA LEU A 28 -6.64 15.71 9.79
C LEU A 28 -7.78 16.13 8.84
N ASP A 29 -8.82 16.79 9.34
CA ASP A 29 -9.92 17.29 8.52
C ASP A 29 -9.43 18.31 7.48
N ALA A 30 -8.56 19.25 7.88
CA ALA A 30 -7.96 20.22 6.96
C ALA A 30 -7.11 19.55 5.89
N GLU A 31 -6.31 18.54 6.27
CA GLU A 31 -5.45 17.79 5.35
C GLU A 31 -6.27 16.94 4.35
N ILE A 32 -7.34 16.28 4.81
CA ILE A 32 -8.28 15.56 3.95
C ILE A 32 -8.93 16.52 2.95
N ALA A 33 -9.35 17.70 3.41
CA ALA A 33 -9.95 18.72 2.56
C ALA A 33 -8.98 19.30 1.52
N GLU A 34 -7.69 19.39 1.83
CA GLU A 34 -6.67 19.90 0.90
C GLU A 34 -6.25 18.86 -0.14
N HIS A 35 -6.12 17.59 0.25
CA HIS A 35 -5.50 16.57 -0.60
C HIS A 35 -6.48 15.67 -1.32
N HIS A 36 -7.77 15.67 -0.94
CA HIS A 36 -8.89 14.92 -1.57
C HIS A 36 -8.69 13.40 -1.72
N ILE A 37 -7.50 12.89 -1.37
CA ILE A 37 -7.08 11.51 -1.46
C ILE A 37 -6.64 11.12 -0.05
N HIS A 38 -7.59 10.61 0.75
CA HIS A 38 -7.41 10.00 2.07
C HIS A 38 -6.53 10.71 3.13
N GLY A 39 -5.94 11.88 2.86
CA GLY A 39 -4.88 12.45 3.68
C GLY A 39 -3.62 11.58 3.65
N TYR A 40 -2.46 12.17 3.42
CA TYR A 40 -1.16 11.48 3.51
C TYR A 40 -0.05 12.39 4.01
N GLY A 41 -0.42 13.57 4.50
CA GLY A 41 0.48 14.44 5.23
C GLY A 41 0.68 13.96 6.67
N PRO A 42 1.31 14.80 7.52
CA PRO A 42 1.65 14.43 8.88
C PRO A 42 0.45 14.01 9.74
N ALA A 43 -0.73 14.59 9.52
CA ALA A 43 -1.92 14.28 10.31
C ALA A 43 -2.48 12.90 9.93
N ALA A 44 -2.58 12.58 8.64
CA ALA A 44 -2.95 11.25 8.19
C ALA A 44 -1.94 10.19 8.59
N GLN A 45 -0.64 10.50 8.55
CA GLN A 45 0.40 9.59 9.01
C GLN A 45 0.24 9.29 10.51
N ALA A 46 -0.03 10.31 11.33
CA ALA A 46 -0.29 10.13 12.76
C ALA A 46 -1.54 9.27 13.02
N PHE A 47 -2.61 9.48 12.25
CA PHE A 47 -3.84 8.69 12.31
C PHE A 47 -3.59 7.22 11.96
N MET A 48 -2.89 6.94 10.84
CA MET A 48 -2.54 5.58 10.43
C MET A 48 -1.62 4.89 11.45
N GLN A 49 -0.66 5.62 12.04
CA GLN A 49 0.18 5.08 13.12
C GLN A 49 -0.64 4.76 14.37
N ALA A 50 -1.64 5.57 14.73
CA ALA A 50 -2.55 5.24 15.82
C ALA A 50 -3.35 3.97 15.52
N MET A 51 -3.90 3.86 14.31
CA MET A 51 -4.65 2.68 13.85
C MET A 51 -3.80 1.41 13.91
N ALA A 52 -2.52 1.50 13.54
CA ALA A 52 -1.61 0.37 13.60
C ALA A 52 -1.19 0.03 15.03
N ARG A 53 -0.96 1.02 15.90
CA ARG A 53 -0.68 0.82 17.34
C ARG A 53 -1.83 0.13 18.08
N GLU A 54 -3.07 0.43 17.70
CA GLU A 54 -4.27 -0.23 18.25
C GLU A 54 -4.59 -1.57 17.55
N GLY A 55 -3.75 -1.99 16.61
CA GLY A 55 -3.88 -3.25 15.88
C GLY A 55 -5.02 -3.28 14.87
N LEU A 56 -5.71 -2.17 14.63
CA LEU A 56 -6.84 -2.10 13.70
C LEU A 56 -6.35 -2.22 12.24
N ALA A 57 -5.21 -1.60 11.90
CA ALA A 57 -4.71 -1.61 10.53
C ALA A 57 -4.41 -3.03 10.00
N ALA A 58 -4.00 -3.92 10.90
CA ALA A 58 -3.67 -5.33 10.63
C ALA A 58 -4.73 -6.30 11.16
N VAL A 59 -6.01 -5.87 11.25
CA VAL A 59 -7.10 -6.67 11.86
C VAL A 59 -7.22 -8.07 11.28
N ALA A 60 -6.99 -8.23 9.97
CA ALA A 60 -7.08 -9.52 9.27
C ALA A 60 -5.76 -10.28 9.15
N TRP A 61 -4.63 -9.69 9.59
CA TRP A 61 -3.35 -10.40 9.56
C TRP A 61 -3.33 -11.50 10.63
N PRO A 62 -2.66 -12.64 10.38
CA PRO A 62 -2.40 -13.65 11.41
C PRO A 62 -1.68 -13.05 12.63
N GLU A 63 -1.96 -13.60 13.82
CA GLU A 63 -1.33 -13.16 15.06
C GLU A 63 0.21 -13.33 15.04
N GLU A 64 0.72 -14.35 14.36
CA GLU A 64 2.17 -14.58 14.20
C GLU A 64 2.89 -13.42 13.47
N TYR A 65 2.15 -12.63 12.69
CA TYR A 65 2.62 -11.43 12.01
C TYR A 65 2.14 -10.13 12.67
N GLY A 66 1.68 -10.20 13.93
CA GLY A 66 1.26 -9.04 14.73
C GLY A 66 -0.13 -8.49 14.40
N GLY A 67 -0.97 -9.26 13.69
CA GLY A 67 -2.38 -8.92 13.46
C GLY A 67 -3.32 -9.45 14.54
N GLN A 68 -4.63 -9.32 14.29
CA GLN A 68 -5.68 -9.82 15.19
C GLN A 68 -6.34 -11.14 14.73
N GLY A 69 -5.91 -11.70 13.60
CA GLY A 69 -6.42 -12.96 13.07
C GLY A 69 -7.91 -12.94 12.69
N LYS A 70 -8.51 -11.77 12.48
CA LYS A 70 -9.95 -11.64 12.19
C LYS A 70 -10.26 -11.94 10.73
N GLY A 71 -11.52 -12.28 10.47
CA GLY A 71 -12.01 -12.60 9.14
C GLY A 71 -12.33 -11.37 8.26
N ALA A 72 -12.68 -11.64 7.01
CA ALA A 72 -12.97 -10.62 6.00
C ALA A 72 -14.09 -9.63 6.40
N LEU A 73 -15.07 -10.05 7.22
CA LEU A 73 -16.14 -9.17 7.69
C LEU A 73 -15.62 -8.04 8.60
N TYR A 74 -14.59 -8.30 9.41
CA TYR A 74 -13.96 -7.28 10.25
C TYR A 74 -13.18 -6.28 9.41
N LEU A 75 -12.39 -6.76 8.45
CA LEU A 75 -11.68 -5.91 7.50
C LEU A 75 -12.65 -5.04 6.69
N TRP A 76 -13.77 -5.62 6.26
CA TRP A 76 -14.83 -4.91 5.55
C TRP A 76 -15.46 -3.82 6.43
N ALA A 77 -15.81 -4.14 7.67
CA ALA A 77 -16.38 -3.17 8.61
C ALA A 77 -15.40 -2.00 8.87
N LEU A 78 -14.12 -2.28 9.09
CA LEU A 78 -13.08 -1.25 9.23
C LEU A 78 -13.01 -0.35 7.98
N ALA A 79 -12.86 -0.96 6.80
CA ALA A 79 -12.73 -0.21 5.55
C ALA A 79 -13.99 0.62 5.24
N GLU A 80 -15.17 0.09 5.55
CA GLU A 80 -16.44 0.79 5.35
C GLU A 80 -16.54 2.03 6.26
N GLU A 81 -16.24 1.91 7.56
CA GLU A 81 -16.30 3.05 8.48
C GLU A 81 -15.24 4.11 8.12
N CYS A 82 -14.01 3.71 7.78
CA CYS A 82 -13.00 4.67 7.30
C CYS A 82 -13.46 5.40 6.03
N SER A 83 -14.08 4.68 5.09
CA SER A 83 -14.61 5.28 3.85
C SER A 83 -15.79 6.20 4.11
N ARG A 84 -16.69 5.81 5.03
CA ARG A 84 -17.86 6.60 5.44
C ARG A 84 -17.46 7.94 6.05
N GLU A 85 -16.43 7.93 6.89
CA GLU A 85 -15.93 9.12 7.57
C GLU A 85 -14.89 9.91 6.74
N GLY A 86 -14.44 9.35 5.61
CA GLY A 86 -13.45 9.98 4.73
C GLY A 86 -12.02 9.99 5.30
N VAL A 87 -11.73 9.16 6.30
CA VAL A 87 -10.42 9.10 6.97
C VAL A 87 -9.48 8.10 6.28
N PRO A 88 -8.15 8.23 6.45
CA PRO A 88 -7.18 7.36 5.79
C PRO A 88 -7.24 5.92 6.24
N PHE A 89 -7.13 5.00 5.28
CA PHE A 89 -6.76 3.60 5.53
C PHE A 89 -5.93 3.07 4.36
N ASP A 90 -4.68 2.65 4.63
CA ASP A 90 -3.78 2.08 3.62
C ASP A 90 -4.15 0.63 3.27
N THR A 91 -5.20 0.50 2.47
CA THR A 91 -5.73 -0.78 2.04
C THR A 91 -4.72 -1.61 1.24
N LEU A 92 -3.87 -1.00 0.41
CA LEU A 92 -2.96 -1.76 -0.46
C LEU A 92 -1.81 -2.39 0.31
N THR A 93 -1.22 -1.64 1.25
CA THR A 93 -0.16 -2.18 2.13
C THR A 93 -0.69 -3.32 2.98
N PHE A 94 -1.83 -3.14 3.66
CA PHE A 94 -2.35 -4.12 4.61
C PHE A 94 -3.12 -5.28 3.96
N ILE A 95 -3.82 -5.08 2.86
CA ILE A 95 -4.68 -6.13 2.27
C ILE A 95 -3.97 -6.87 1.13
N SER A 96 -2.97 -6.27 0.51
CA SER A 96 -2.27 -6.86 -0.64
C SER A 96 -0.78 -7.13 -0.37
N VAL A 97 0.02 -6.09 -0.14
CA VAL A 97 1.49 -6.23 -0.07
C VAL A 97 1.93 -7.08 1.13
N GLY A 98 1.41 -6.79 2.33
CA GLY A 98 1.71 -7.57 3.53
C GLY A 98 1.42 -9.06 3.35
N PRO A 99 0.19 -9.46 2.98
CA PRO A 99 -0.14 -10.85 2.69
C PRO A 99 0.72 -11.50 1.59
N MET A 100 1.13 -10.74 0.56
CA MET A 100 2.05 -11.24 -0.46
C MET A 100 3.45 -11.55 0.11
N ILE A 101 3.96 -10.72 1.01
CA ILE A 101 5.22 -10.95 1.74
C ILE A 101 5.09 -12.13 2.70
N MET A 102 4.00 -12.22 3.47
CA MET A 102 3.75 -13.36 4.36
C MET A 102 3.77 -14.70 3.61
N ARG A 103 3.17 -14.72 2.42
CA ARG A 103 3.04 -15.93 1.62
C ARG A 103 4.30 -16.30 0.85
N ASN A 104 5.00 -15.31 0.27
CA ASN A 104 6.06 -15.57 -0.72
C ASN A 104 7.44 -15.00 -0.33
N GLY A 105 7.49 -14.14 0.69
CA GLY A 105 8.75 -13.56 1.16
C GLY A 105 9.63 -14.61 1.84
N THR A 106 10.93 -14.34 1.87
CA THR A 106 11.87 -15.08 2.72
C THR A 106 11.60 -14.76 4.19
N GLU A 107 12.07 -15.61 5.11
CA GLU A 107 11.93 -15.33 6.55
C GLU A 107 12.61 -14.01 6.95
N GLU A 108 13.75 -13.69 6.33
CA GLU A 108 14.42 -12.40 6.51
C GLU A 108 13.53 -11.22 6.09
N GLN A 109 12.91 -11.30 4.91
CA GLN A 109 11.99 -10.27 4.42
C GLN A 109 10.76 -10.10 5.33
N LYS A 110 10.18 -11.21 5.81
CA LYS A 110 9.03 -11.16 6.73
C LYS A 110 9.39 -10.49 8.05
N GLN A 111 10.52 -10.87 8.64
CA GLN A 111 10.99 -10.35 9.93
C GLN A 111 11.42 -8.88 9.85
N ASP A 112 11.93 -8.43 8.70
CA ASP A 112 12.33 -7.04 8.52
C ASP A 112 11.14 -6.13 8.14
N ILE A 113 10.32 -6.53 7.17
CA ILE A 113 9.33 -5.65 6.54
C ILE A 113 8.04 -5.57 7.35
N LEU A 114 7.45 -6.71 7.75
CA LEU A 114 6.12 -6.72 8.36
C LEU A 114 6.07 -5.92 9.67
N PRO A 115 7.07 -5.99 10.57
CA PRO A 115 7.08 -5.14 11.76
C PRO A 115 7.21 -3.64 11.44
N LYS A 116 7.95 -3.25 10.39
CA LYS A 116 8.06 -1.84 9.96
C LYS A 116 6.73 -1.32 9.42
N VAL A 117 5.99 -2.17 8.70
CA VAL A 117 4.62 -1.85 8.25
C VAL A 117 3.69 -1.62 9.44
N LEU A 118 3.71 -2.52 10.44
CA LEU A 118 2.90 -2.36 11.66
C LEU A 118 3.24 -1.11 12.48
N ARG A 119 4.49 -0.62 12.41
CA ARG A 119 4.88 0.63 13.07
C ARG A 119 4.59 1.88 12.24
N GLY A 120 4.11 1.73 11.00
CA GLY A 120 3.92 2.85 10.07
C GLY A 120 5.23 3.46 9.57
N GLU A 121 6.35 2.73 9.67
CA GLU A 121 7.66 3.11 9.15
C GLU A 121 7.82 2.73 7.67
N MET A 122 7.00 1.78 7.20
CA MET A 122 6.99 1.31 5.82
C MET A 122 5.56 1.22 5.28
N ASN A 123 5.34 1.76 4.09
CA ASN A 123 4.10 1.72 3.33
C ASN A 123 4.44 1.72 1.83
N PHE A 124 3.49 1.28 1.00
CA PHE A 124 3.77 0.95 -0.38
C PHE A 124 2.89 1.71 -1.37
N ALA A 125 3.54 2.38 -2.31
CA ALA A 125 2.97 2.65 -3.62
C ALA A 125 3.05 1.39 -4.51
N ILE A 126 2.14 1.25 -5.47
CA ILE A 126 2.12 0.10 -6.38
C ILE A 126 2.65 0.50 -7.75
N GLY A 127 3.79 -0.06 -8.13
CA GLY A 127 4.48 0.19 -9.41
C GLY A 127 4.19 -0.89 -10.44
N TYR A 128 2.97 -0.99 -10.93
CA TYR A 128 2.57 -2.00 -11.92
C TYR A 128 2.43 -1.42 -13.33
N THR A 129 1.46 -0.51 -13.49
CA THR A 129 1.03 0.04 -14.77
C THR A 129 2.11 0.87 -15.45
N GLU A 130 2.23 0.71 -16.76
CA GLU A 130 3.14 1.48 -17.63
C GLU A 130 2.33 2.17 -18.74
N PRO A 131 2.88 3.21 -19.40
CA PRO A 131 2.20 3.85 -20.53
C PRO A 131 1.75 2.88 -21.63
N ASN A 132 2.49 1.80 -21.84
CA ASN A 132 2.19 0.73 -22.80
C ASN A 132 1.56 -0.53 -22.17
N ALA A 133 1.41 -0.62 -20.85
CA ALA A 133 0.96 -1.83 -20.15
C ALA A 133 0.02 -1.48 -18.99
N GLY A 134 -1.28 -1.41 -19.29
CA GLY A 134 -2.35 -1.26 -18.30
C GLY A 134 -3.12 -2.57 -18.11
N THR A 135 -4.19 -2.76 -18.89
CA THR A 135 -5.00 -4.00 -18.83
C THR A 135 -4.15 -5.25 -19.12
N ASP A 136 -3.23 -5.18 -20.10
CA ASP A 136 -2.25 -6.23 -20.36
C ASP A 136 -0.95 -5.98 -19.57
N LEU A 137 -1.04 -6.11 -18.24
CA LEU A 137 0.09 -5.91 -17.33
C LEU A 137 1.30 -6.77 -17.70
N ALA A 138 1.08 -7.97 -18.24
CA ALA A 138 2.17 -8.88 -18.59
C ALA A 138 3.08 -8.33 -19.70
N SER A 139 2.63 -7.33 -20.46
CA SER A 139 3.40 -6.66 -21.51
C SER A 139 4.28 -5.50 -20.99
N LEU A 140 4.46 -5.38 -19.66
CA LEU A 140 5.37 -4.42 -19.05
C LEU A 140 6.82 -4.58 -19.56
N GLN A 141 7.52 -3.46 -19.61
CA GLN A 141 8.86 -3.26 -20.19
C GLN A 141 9.88 -2.70 -19.18
N THR A 142 9.47 -2.20 -18.00
CA THR A 142 10.41 -1.90 -16.92
C THR A 142 11.25 -3.14 -16.66
N ARG A 143 12.58 -3.03 -16.79
CA ARG A 143 13.51 -4.15 -16.69
C ARG A 143 14.22 -4.15 -15.36
N ALA A 144 14.52 -5.33 -14.86
CA ALA A 144 15.44 -5.57 -13.77
C ALA A 144 16.52 -6.52 -14.29
N THR A 145 17.74 -6.02 -14.48
CA THR A 145 18.87 -6.81 -14.97
C THR A 145 19.80 -7.12 -13.79
N ARG A 146 20.25 -8.36 -13.69
CA ARG A 146 21.18 -8.76 -12.62
C ARG A 146 22.60 -8.26 -12.92
N ASP A 147 23.22 -7.59 -11.96
CA ASP A 147 24.63 -7.20 -11.98
C ASP A 147 25.31 -7.69 -10.69
N GLY A 148 26.00 -8.83 -10.77
CA GLY A 148 26.52 -9.53 -9.59
C GLY A 148 25.42 -9.94 -8.61
N ASP A 149 25.46 -9.37 -7.41
CA ASP A 149 24.49 -9.59 -6.33
C ASP A 149 23.38 -8.53 -6.27
N GLU A 150 23.43 -7.54 -7.18
CA GLU A 150 22.47 -6.44 -7.27
C GLU A 150 21.55 -6.57 -8.49
N TRP A 151 20.47 -5.79 -8.46
CA TRP A 151 19.56 -5.63 -9.60
C TRP A 151 19.61 -4.18 -10.04
N VAL A 152 19.82 -3.96 -11.33
CA VAL A 152 19.75 -2.63 -11.95
C VAL A 152 18.39 -2.49 -12.63
N ILE A 153 17.61 -1.51 -12.17
CA ILE A 153 16.22 -1.31 -12.57
C ILE A 153 16.12 -0.07 -13.45
N ASN A 154 15.45 -0.25 -14.59
CA ASN A 154 15.28 0.80 -15.58
C ASN A 154 13.87 0.75 -16.19
N GLY A 155 13.18 1.89 -16.20
CA GLY A 155 11.86 1.99 -16.81
C GLY A 155 11.02 3.13 -16.27
N GLN A 156 9.71 3.02 -16.48
CA GLN A 156 8.75 3.99 -16.00
C GLN A 156 7.43 3.31 -15.65
N LYS A 157 6.78 3.79 -14.59
CA LYS A 157 5.40 3.46 -14.24
C LYS A 157 4.53 4.71 -14.32
N ILE A 158 3.25 4.51 -14.57
CA ILE A 158 2.22 5.55 -14.59
C ILE A 158 1.06 5.14 -13.69
N TYR A 159 0.34 6.13 -13.15
CA TYR A 159 -0.72 5.93 -12.16
C TYR A 159 -0.22 5.29 -10.85
N THR A 160 1.02 5.61 -10.46
CA THR A 160 1.61 5.16 -9.19
C THR A 160 1.04 6.00 -8.05
N SER A 161 -0.18 5.67 -7.62
CA SER A 161 -0.91 6.43 -6.60
C SER A 161 -0.11 6.55 -5.30
N SER A 162 -0.14 7.74 -4.71
CA SER A 162 0.55 8.08 -3.45
C SER A 162 2.08 7.90 -3.43
N ALA A 163 2.75 7.69 -4.58
CA ALA A 163 4.21 7.53 -4.64
C ALA A 163 5.03 8.71 -4.09
N HIS A 164 4.46 9.92 -4.02
CA HIS A 164 5.13 11.06 -3.41
C HIS A 164 5.05 11.09 -1.87
N LEU A 165 4.36 10.11 -1.27
CA LEU A 165 4.07 10.01 0.17
C LEU A 165 4.48 8.65 0.72
N ALA A 166 4.44 7.64 -0.14
CA ALA A 166 4.91 6.31 0.21
C ALA A 166 6.42 6.31 0.44
N THR A 167 6.85 5.48 1.37
CA THR A 167 8.25 5.22 1.69
C THR A 167 8.88 4.28 0.67
N HIS A 168 8.10 3.31 0.19
CA HIS A 168 8.56 2.27 -0.74
C HIS A 168 7.60 2.10 -1.93
N VAL A 169 8.10 1.52 -3.00
CA VAL A 169 7.30 1.02 -4.12
C VAL A 169 7.39 -0.51 -4.17
N TRP A 170 6.23 -1.15 -4.28
CA TRP A 170 6.10 -2.55 -4.68
C TRP A 170 6.08 -2.60 -6.21
N LEU A 171 7.26 -2.83 -6.80
CA LEU A 171 7.50 -2.68 -8.22
C LEU A 171 7.42 -4.03 -8.96
N ALA A 172 6.66 -4.10 -10.05
CA ALA A 172 6.74 -5.20 -11.01
C ALA A 172 7.70 -4.86 -12.15
N ALA A 173 8.72 -5.69 -12.36
CA ALA A 173 9.70 -5.50 -13.43
C ALA A 173 10.03 -6.83 -14.12
N ARG A 174 10.38 -6.75 -15.40
CA ARG A 174 10.81 -7.87 -16.23
C ARG A 174 12.21 -8.29 -15.84
N SER A 175 12.32 -9.47 -15.24
CA SER A 175 13.57 -10.09 -14.79
C SER A 175 14.11 -11.11 -15.79
N ASP A 176 13.24 -11.67 -16.63
CA ASP A 176 13.58 -12.58 -17.72
C ASP A 176 12.85 -12.15 -19.01
N PRO A 177 13.56 -11.57 -19.99
CA PRO A 177 12.97 -11.13 -21.24
C PRO A 177 12.70 -12.29 -22.22
N ASP A 178 13.34 -13.44 -22.04
CA ASP A 178 13.23 -14.59 -22.94
C ASP A 178 12.15 -15.58 -22.48
N ALA A 179 11.76 -15.53 -21.21
CA ALA A 179 10.63 -16.29 -20.67
C ALA A 179 9.28 -15.83 -21.26
N PRO A 180 8.26 -16.71 -21.28
CA PRO A 180 6.89 -16.31 -21.57
C PRO A 180 6.48 -15.11 -20.72
N LYS A 181 5.74 -14.14 -21.29
CA LYS A 181 5.49 -12.84 -20.65
C LYS A 181 4.97 -12.92 -19.21
N HIS A 182 4.14 -13.90 -18.89
CA HIS A 182 3.57 -14.13 -17.56
C HIS A 182 4.53 -14.79 -16.54
N ARG A 183 5.69 -15.28 -16.98
CA ARG A 183 6.69 -15.97 -16.16
C ARG A 183 8.02 -15.23 -16.04
N GLY A 184 8.21 -14.16 -16.80
CA GLY A 184 9.43 -13.34 -16.77
C GLY A 184 9.32 -12.05 -15.95
N ILE A 185 8.38 -11.98 -15.01
CA ILE A 185 8.15 -10.80 -14.15
C ILE A 185 8.46 -11.17 -12.71
N SER A 186 9.22 -10.32 -12.03
CA SER A 186 9.49 -10.38 -10.60
C SER A 186 8.96 -9.13 -9.90
N THR A 187 8.72 -9.23 -8.60
CA THR A 187 8.36 -8.11 -7.73
C THR A 187 9.53 -7.68 -6.85
N TYR A 188 9.71 -6.37 -6.69
CA TYR A 188 10.81 -5.76 -5.93
C TYR A 188 10.24 -4.76 -4.92
N VAL A 189 10.93 -4.64 -3.78
CA VAL A 189 10.68 -3.61 -2.77
C VAL A 189 11.80 -2.59 -2.87
N LEU A 190 11.46 -1.34 -3.22
CA LEU A 190 12.45 -0.27 -3.39
C LEU A 190 12.06 0.93 -2.53
N PRO A 191 12.98 1.49 -1.73
CA PRO A 191 12.79 2.80 -1.13
C PRO A 191 12.59 3.85 -2.23
N LEU A 192 11.57 4.70 -2.11
CA LEU A 192 11.28 5.71 -3.14
C LEU A 192 12.30 6.87 -3.15
N ASN A 193 13.16 6.95 -2.13
CA ASN A 193 14.27 7.90 -2.05
C ASN A 193 15.60 7.36 -2.60
N THR A 194 15.62 6.15 -3.18
CA THR A 194 16.82 5.60 -3.83
C THR A 194 17.26 6.51 -4.98
N PRO A 195 18.55 6.86 -5.10
CA PRO A 195 19.08 7.59 -6.25
C PRO A 195 18.68 6.94 -7.58
N GLY A 196 18.30 7.74 -8.58
CA GLY A 196 17.79 7.25 -9.87
C GLY A 196 16.26 7.08 -9.92
N ILE A 197 15.56 7.14 -8.77
CA ILE A 197 14.10 7.19 -8.73
C ILE A 197 13.63 8.64 -8.81
N THR A 198 12.76 8.95 -9.77
CA THR A 198 12.07 10.25 -9.86
C THR A 198 10.57 10.05 -9.77
N VAL A 199 9.92 10.73 -8.82
CA VAL A 199 8.46 10.78 -8.70
C VAL A 199 7.95 12.09 -9.29
N ARG A 200 7.15 12.02 -10.36
CA ARG A 200 6.58 13.18 -11.05
C ARG A 200 5.06 13.22 -10.87
N PRO A 201 4.45 14.36 -10.50
CA PRO A 201 3.00 14.46 -10.38
C PRO A 201 2.31 14.28 -11.73
N LEU A 202 1.24 13.47 -11.73
CA LEU A 202 0.30 13.34 -12.84
C LEU A 202 -1.08 13.82 -12.39
N TRP A 203 -1.47 15.00 -12.86
CA TRP A 203 -2.75 15.62 -12.53
C TRP A 203 -3.90 14.97 -13.31
N VAL A 204 -4.98 14.64 -12.61
CA VAL A 204 -6.13 13.94 -13.18
C VAL A 204 -7.33 14.87 -13.32
N MET A 205 -8.28 14.52 -14.20
CA MET A 205 -9.57 15.23 -14.26
C MET A 205 -10.33 14.98 -12.95
N GLY A 206 -10.70 16.06 -12.26
CA GLY A 206 -11.20 16.03 -10.89
C GLY A 206 -10.24 16.77 -9.95
N GLU A 207 -10.36 16.50 -8.66
CA GLU A 207 -9.41 16.99 -7.64
C GLU A 207 -8.34 15.91 -7.37
N GLY A 208 -7.09 16.34 -7.21
CA GLY A 208 -5.98 15.49 -6.79
C GLY A 208 -4.96 15.11 -7.86
N ARG A 209 -4.04 14.23 -7.49
CA ARG A 209 -2.95 13.72 -8.34
C ARG A 209 -2.71 12.25 -8.13
N THR A 210 -2.20 11.61 -9.18
CA THR A 210 -1.39 10.39 -9.06
C THR A 210 0.04 10.73 -9.48
N ASN A 211 0.87 9.73 -9.78
CA ASN A 211 2.26 9.96 -10.14
C ASN A 211 2.71 9.09 -11.31
N GLU A 212 3.64 9.64 -12.08
CA GLU A 212 4.58 8.86 -12.87
C GLU A 212 5.82 8.61 -12.01
N THR A 213 6.38 7.41 -12.09
CA THR A 213 7.66 7.08 -11.42
C THR A 213 8.65 6.59 -12.46
N PHE A 214 9.85 7.16 -12.46
CA PHE A 214 10.94 6.85 -13.38
C PHE A 214 12.07 6.19 -12.61
N TYR A 215 12.71 5.20 -13.23
CA TYR A 215 13.80 4.42 -12.66
C TYR A 215 14.94 4.46 -13.67
N GLU A 216 16.04 5.11 -13.29
CA GLU A 216 17.25 5.28 -14.11
C GLU A 216 18.45 4.74 -13.34
N ASP A 217 18.91 3.55 -13.73
CA ASP A 217 20.03 2.83 -13.08
C ASP A 217 19.91 2.74 -11.55
N VAL A 218 18.69 2.42 -11.10
CA VAL A 218 18.30 2.20 -9.70
C VAL A 218 18.75 0.84 -9.20
#